data_AF-A0A973PVU9-F1
#
_entry.id   AF-A0A973PVU9-F1
#
_cell.length_a   1.000
_cell.length_b   1.000
_cell.length_c   1.000
_cell.angle_alpha   90.00
_cell.angle_beta   90.00
_cell.angle_gamma   90.00
#
_symmetry.space_group_name_H-M   'P 1'
#
loop_
_entity.id
_entity.type
_entity.pdbx_description
1 polymer ?
#
loop_
_entity_poly.entity_id
_entity_poly.type
_entity_poly.pdbx_seq_one_letter_code
_entity_poly.pdbx_strand_id
1 'polypeptide(L)' 'MRIDVLGAVRARHDDGTPIALGGPRHREVLGRLVAAEGRMVTTGALTAGLWPDPPAGAVGALRTFVAALRRAL' A
#
# COMPACT_ATOMS: atom_id res chain seq x y z
N MET A 1 11.05 10.30 -5.54
CA MET A 1 10.57 8.90 -5.61
C MET A 1 9.51 8.79 -6.71
N ARG A 2 9.40 7.63 -7.39
CA ARG A 2 8.36 7.35 -8.40
C ARG A 2 7.60 6.05 -8.08
N ILE A 3 6.29 6.05 -8.31
CA ILE A 3 5.44 4.86 -8.18
C ILE A 3 4.78 4.57 -9.54
N ASP A 4 4.93 3.34 -10.02
CA ASP A 4 4.32 2.88 -11.27
C ASP A 4 3.05 2.08 -10.94
N VAL A 5 1.90 2.44 -11.52
CA VAL A 5 0.58 1.81 -11.24
C VAL A 5 -0.13 1.25 -12.47
N LEU A 6 0.35 1.55 -13.68
CA LEU A 6 -0.20 1.03 -14.94
C LEU A 6 0.35 -0.37 -15.21
N GLY A 7 0.10 -1.29 -14.28
CA GLY A 7 0.66 -2.63 -14.22
C GLY A 7 0.84 -3.07 -12.77
N ALA A 8 1.76 -4.02 -12.53
CA ALA A 8 2.12 -4.36 -11.15
C ALA A 8 2.67 -3.12 -10.42
N VAL A 9 2.13 -2.81 -9.24
CA VAL A 9 2.57 -1.65 -8.44
C VAL A 9 4.04 -1.82 -8.06
N ARG A 10 4.86 -0.83 -8.42
CA ARG A 10 6.31 -0.76 -8.15
C ARG A 10 6.67 0.62 -7.61
N ALA A 11 7.72 0.69 -6.81
CA ALA A 11 8.30 1.96 -6.36
C ALA A 11 9.79 2.00 -6.66
N ARG A 12 10.31 3.20 -6.94
CA ARG A 12 11.72 3.46 -7.24
C ARG A 12 12.16 4.76 -6.57
N HIS A 13 13.42 4.79 -6.14
CA HIS A 13 14.10 6.03 -5.78
C HIS A 13 14.28 6.94 -7.01
N ASP A 14 14.67 8.20 -6.79
CA ASP A 14 14.84 9.17 -7.88
C ASP A 14 15.98 8.80 -8.84
N ASP A 15 16.97 8.04 -8.36
CA ASP A 15 18.04 7.46 -9.17
C ASP A 15 17.61 6.23 -9.99
N GLY A 16 16.34 5.80 -9.86
CA GLY A 16 15.78 4.64 -10.55
C GLY A 16 15.92 3.30 -9.83
N THR A 17 16.64 3.27 -8.70
CA THR A 17 16.85 2.05 -7.89
C THR A 17 15.52 1.50 -7.38
N PRO A 18 15.21 0.20 -7.58
CA PRO A 18 13.94 -0.39 -7.13
C PRO A 18 13.80 -0.41 -5.60
N ILE A 19 12.61 -0.10 -5.11
CA ILE A 19 12.24 -0.24 -3.69
C ILE A 19 11.48 -1.55 -3.49
N ALA A 20 11.91 -2.34 -2.51
CA ALA A 20 11.27 -3.59 -2.15
C ALA A 20 9.98 -3.35 -1.36
N LEU A 21 8.84 -3.24 -2.06
CA LEU A 21 7.52 -3.01 -1.46
C LEU A 21 6.96 -4.20 -0.65
N GLY A 22 7.65 -5.34 -0.64
CA GLY A 22 7.14 -6.58 -0.03
C GLY A 22 6.05 -7.26 -0.87
N GLY A 23 5.20 -8.01 -0.18
CA GLY A 23 4.20 -8.91 -0.79
C GLY A 23 2.98 -8.20 -1.41
N PRO A 24 2.08 -8.98 -2.05
CA PRO A 24 0.93 -8.43 -2.80
C PRO A 24 0.06 -7.45 -2.00
N ARG A 25 -0.18 -7.74 -0.72
CA ARG A 25 -1.00 -6.88 0.16
C ARG A 25 -0.39 -5.50 0.42
N HIS A 26 0.93 -5.40 0.51
CA HIS A 26 1.61 -4.12 0.67
C HIS A 26 1.46 -3.28 -0.60
N ARG A 27 1.66 -3.91 -1.76
CA ARG A 27 1.48 -3.28 -3.08
C ARG A 27 0.05 -2.80 -3.30
N GLU A 28 -0.93 -3.59 -2.87
CA GLU A 28 -2.34 -3.22 -2.95
C GLU A 28 -2.67 -1.99 -2.08
N VAL A 29 -2.17 -1.95 -0.84
CA VAL A 29 -2.30 -0.75 0.03
C VAL A 29 -1.69 0.47 -0.65
N LEU A 30 -0.47 0.36 -1.18
CA LEU A 30 0.19 1.47 -1.85
C LEU A 30 -0.60 1.95 -3.08
N GLY A 31 -1.09 1.03 -3.91
CA GLY A 31 -1.90 1.35 -5.08
C GLY A 31 -3.17 2.14 -4.71
N ARG A 32 -3.85 1.74 -3.63
CA ARG A 32 -5.04 2.46 -3.12
C ARG A 32 -4.70 3.86 -2.62
N LEU A 33 -3.56 4.03 -1.94
CA LEU A 33 -3.11 5.34 -1.47
C LEU A 33 -2.73 6.26 -2.63
N VAL A 34 -2.07 5.74 -3.67
CA VAL A 34 -1.76 6.50 -4.89
C VAL A 34 -3.04 6.92 -5.61
N ALA A 35 -4.01 6.02 -5.75
CA ALA A 35 -5.31 6.33 -6.36
C ALA A 35 -6.14 7.36 -5.56
N ALA A 36 -5.82 7.57 -4.28
CA ALA A 36 -6.44 8.61 -3.48
C ALA A 36 -5.84 10.01 -3.74
N GLU A 37 -4.77 10.12 -4.53
CA GLU A 37 -4.16 11.40 -4.96
C GLU A 37 -3.85 12.35 -3.79
N GLY A 38 -3.26 11.81 -2.72
CA GLY A 38 -2.88 12.58 -1.53
C GLY A 38 -4.03 12.92 -0.58
N ARG A 39 -5.26 12.48 -0.86
CA ARG A 39 -6.38 12.61 0.07
C ARG A 39 -6.27 11.63 1.23
N MET A 40 -6.84 12.01 2.37
CA MET A 40 -6.93 11.12 3.53
C MET A 40 -7.78 9.89 3.18
N VAL A 41 -7.24 8.70 3.46
CA VAL A 41 -7.97 7.44 3.34
C VAL A 41 -8.15 6.84 4.73
N THR A 42 -9.39 6.55 5.11
CA THR A 42 -9.69 5.98 6.42
C THR A 42 -9.24 4.51 6.49
N THR A 43 -8.94 4.04 7.71
CA THR A 43 -8.66 2.63 7.96
C THR A 43 -9.80 1.74 7.45
N GLY A 44 -11.05 2.14 7.69
CA GLY A 44 -12.24 1.41 7.24
C GLY A 44 -12.31 1.26 5.71
N ALA A 45 -12.02 2.33 4.96
CA ALA A 45 -11.99 2.28 3.50
C ALA A 45 -10.88 1.38 2.97
N LEU A 46 -9.69 1.39 3.58
CA LEU A 46 -8.61 0.49 3.23
C LEU A 46 -8.97 -0.97 3.56
N THR A 47 -9.54 -1.25 4.73
CA THR A 47 -9.94 -2.61 5.11
C THR A 47 -11.03 -3.16 4.21
N ALA A 48 -12.08 -2.38 3.95
CA ALA A 48 -13.18 -2.78 3.05
C ALA A 48 -12.70 -2.98 1.61
N GLY A 49 -11.69 -2.21 1.21
CA GLY A 49 -11.03 -2.40 -0.07
C GLY A 49 -10.26 -3.72 -0.14
N LEU A 50 -9.42 -4.00 0.85
CA LEU A 50 -8.54 -5.17 0.88
C LEU A 50 -9.29 -6.49 1.07
N TRP A 51 -10.37 -6.47 1.84
CA TRP A 51 -11.14 -7.65 2.21
C TRP A 51 -12.64 -7.41 1.99
N PRO A 52 -13.29 -8.25 1.16
CA PRO A 52 -14.76 -8.28 1.08
C PRO A 52 -15.41 -8.63 2.42
N ASP A 53 -14.80 -9.57 3.16
CA ASP A 53 -15.17 -9.95 4.53
C ASP A 53 -13.92 -9.83 5.43
N PRO A 54 -13.77 -8.75 6.20
CA PRO A 54 -12.56 -8.50 6.99
C PRO A 54 -12.42 -9.48 8.15
N PRO A 55 -11.27 -10.18 8.31
CA PRO A 55 -11.03 -10.99 9.50
C PRO A 55 -10.96 -10.11 10.76
N ALA A 56 -11.17 -10.70 11.94
CA ALA A 56 -11.11 -10.00 13.23
C ALA A 56 -9.80 -9.20 13.44
N GLY A 57 -8.69 -9.59 12.80
CA GLY A 57 -7.40 -8.92 12.85
C GLY A 57 -7.08 -7.97 11.69
N ALA A 58 -8.03 -7.62 10.82
CA ALA A 58 -7.78 -6.87 9.59
C ALA A 58 -7.06 -5.54 9.81
N VAL A 59 -7.47 -4.77 10.84
CA VAL A 59 -6.84 -3.50 11.19
C VAL A 59 -5.40 -3.70 11.66
N GLY A 60 -5.13 -4.75 12.43
CA GLY A 60 -3.77 -5.11 12.86
C GLY A 60 -2.88 -5.45 11.67
N ALA A 61 -3.36 -6.29 10.75
CA ALA A 61 -2.65 -6.63 9.53
C ALA A 61 -2.39 -5.40 8.65
N LEU A 62 -3.38 -4.52 8.48
CA LEU A 62 -3.23 -3.27 7.73
C LEU A 62 -2.14 -2.38 8.35
N ARG A 63 -2.11 -2.24 9.68
CA ARG A 63 -1.06 -1.48 10.37
C ARG A 63 0.33 -2.08 10.11
N THR A 64 0.47 -3.40 10.10
CA THR A 64 1.73 -4.07 9.74
C THR A 64 2.15 -3.74 8.31
N PHE A 65 1.22 -3.80 7.35
CA PHE A 65 1.53 -3.46 5.95
C PHE A 65 1.94 -2.00 5.79
N VAL A 66 1.24 -1.07 6.44
CA VAL A 66 1.58 0.37 6.42
C VAL A 66 2.93 0.62 7.07
N ALA A 67 3.23 -0.02 8.21
CA ALA A 67 4.51 0.12 8.88
C ALA A 67 5.67 -0.37 8.01
N ALA A 68 5.49 -1.51 7.32
CA ALA A 68 6.49 -2.03 6.38
C ALA A 68 6.70 -1.10 5.19
N LEU A 69 5.62 -0.56 4.60
CA LEU A 69 5.71 0.42 3.51
C LEU A 69 6.45 1.69 3.93
N ARG A 70 6.13 2.24 5.12
CA ARG A 70 6.83 3.43 5.68
C ARG A 70 8.31 3.21 5.94
N ARG A 71 8.73 1.95 6.16
CA ARG A 71 10.14 1.60 6.34
C ARG A 71 10.88 1.45 5.02
N ALA A 72 10.17 1.10 3.95
CA ALA A 72 10.76 0.80 2.65
C ALA A 72 10.84 2.04 1.74
N LEU A 73 9.83 2.92 1.81
CA LEU A 73 9.72 4.14 1.00
C LEU A 73 10.48 5.30 1.64
#